data_AF-A0A5M3WCR9-F1
#
_entry.id   AF-A0A5M3WCR9-F1
#
_cell.length_a   1.000
_cell.length_b   1.000
_cell.length_c   1.000
_cell.angle_alpha   90.00
_cell.angle_beta   90.00
_cell.angle_gamma   90.00
#
_symmetry.space_group_name_H-M   'P 1'
#
loop_
_entity.id
_entity.type
_entity.pdbx_description
1 polymer ?
#
loop_
_entity_poly.entity_id
_entity_poly.type
_entity_poly.pdbx_seq_one_letter_code
_entity_poly.pdbx_strand_id
1 'polypeptide(L)'
;MGRMSFLLAVPRPRVSPDRVVRRRRRVAVAGIEVDRLTEIQVVDRVVTALRRGRGGHVVTPNVDICRACSRDAALRALVLRADLAVADGMPLVWAARMLGRPLPARITGADLIWSLSEAAAFYRIPVYLLGGPPGVADRAATALCDRYPGLIVAGVDAPTAGFEVDPERFEQVRKALLDAGPRLVFVGLGFPKQDLLIERLRSDLPETWFVGCGAAIAFAAGSVRRAPNWMRDSGLEWLYRLSREPGRLVRRYLVDDMPFAMRLLLVCAIRRLFT
;
A
#
# COMPACT_ATOMS: atom_id res chain seq x y z
N MET A 1 19.41 -55.54 28.89
CA MET A 1 18.17 -54.73 28.81
C MET A 1 18.35 -53.48 29.66
N GLY A 2 18.64 -52.33 29.04
CA GLY A 2 18.80 -51.05 29.73
C GLY A 2 18.63 -49.92 28.72
N ARG A 3 17.51 -49.19 28.82
CA ARG A 3 17.07 -48.19 27.84
C ARG A 3 17.95 -46.93 27.89
N MET A 4 18.57 -46.58 26.76
CA MET A 4 19.17 -45.28 26.48
C MET A 4 18.07 -44.22 26.30
N SER A 5 18.01 -43.23 27.18
CA SER A 5 17.18 -42.03 27.02
C SER A 5 17.89 -41.02 26.13
N PHE A 6 17.47 -40.92 24.87
CA PHE A 6 17.82 -39.82 23.97
C PHE A 6 17.02 -38.56 24.38
N LEU A 7 17.66 -37.62 25.07
CA LEU A 7 17.18 -36.24 25.19
C LEU A 7 17.43 -35.53 23.85
N LEU A 8 16.44 -35.55 22.96
CA LEU A 8 16.40 -34.70 21.78
C LEU A 8 16.30 -33.24 22.22
N ALA A 9 17.43 -32.53 22.17
CA ALA A 9 17.47 -31.09 22.27
C ALA A 9 16.63 -30.49 21.12
N VAL A 10 15.48 -29.90 21.45
CA VAL A 10 14.66 -29.15 20.50
C VAL A 10 15.49 -27.95 20.02
N PRO A 11 15.84 -27.85 18.73
CA PRO A 11 16.63 -26.72 18.24
C PRO A 11 15.80 -25.45 18.36
N ARG A 12 16.27 -24.49 19.16
CA ARG A 12 15.70 -23.13 19.17
C ARG A 12 15.88 -22.54 17.77
N PRO A 13 14.82 -22.02 17.12
CA PRO A 13 14.95 -21.46 15.79
C PRO A 13 15.93 -20.28 15.83
N ARG A 14 17.06 -20.40 15.11
CA ARG A 14 18.00 -19.29 14.90
C ARG A 14 17.25 -18.20 14.13
N VAL A 15 17.00 -17.07 14.78
CA VAL A 15 16.42 -15.89 14.12
C VAL A 15 17.46 -15.34 13.15
N SER A 16 17.17 -15.38 11.85
CA SER A 16 18.05 -14.81 10.82
C SER A 16 18.32 -13.31 11.10
N PRO A 17 19.57 -12.82 10.94
CA PRO A 17 19.94 -11.41 11.13
C PRO A 17 19.02 -10.43 10.36
N ASP A 18 18.55 -10.81 9.17
CA ASP A 18 17.62 -10.02 8.35
C ASP A 18 16.27 -9.75 9.02
N ARG A 19 15.77 -10.70 9.83
CA ARG A 19 14.52 -10.53 10.58
C ARG A 19 14.67 -9.57 11.76
N VAL A 20 15.85 -9.52 12.39
CA VAL A 20 16.13 -8.61 13.51
C VAL A 20 16.28 -7.17 13.02
N VAL A 21 16.93 -6.96 11.88
CA VAL A 21 17.05 -5.63 11.23
C VAL A 21 15.68 -5.14 10.73
N ARG A 22 14.86 -6.02 10.13
CA ARG A 22 13.46 -5.68 9.76
C ARG A 22 12.62 -5.25 10.97
N ARG A 23 12.73 -5.93 12.11
CA ARG A 23 11.96 -5.62 13.34
C ARG A 23 12.26 -4.25 13.96
N ARG A 24 13.50 -3.73 13.85
CA ARG A 24 13.84 -2.37 14.33
C ARG A 24 13.28 -1.28 13.41
N ARG A 25 13.06 -1.59 12.13
CA ARG A 25 12.58 -0.65 11.10
C ARG A 25 11.04 -0.60 10.95
N ARG A 26 10.31 -1.50 11.62
CA ARG A 26 8.84 -1.57 11.55
C ARG A 26 8.16 -1.37 12.90
N VAL A 27 6.93 -0.84 12.88
CA VAL A 27 6.04 -0.68 14.04
C VAL A 27 4.83 -1.56 13.83
N ALA A 28 4.51 -2.39 14.82
CA ALA A 28 3.26 -3.15 14.80
C ALA A 28 2.11 -2.22 15.25
N VAL A 29 1.17 -1.93 14.34
CA VAL A 29 -0.04 -1.14 14.59
C VAL A 29 -1.23 -1.99 14.16
N ALA A 30 -2.25 -2.14 15.01
CA ALA A 30 -3.46 -2.91 14.68
C ALA A 30 -3.22 -4.34 14.13
N GLY A 31 -2.11 -5.00 14.50
CA GLY A 31 -1.78 -6.35 14.05
C GLY A 31 -1.07 -6.45 12.69
N ILE A 32 -0.79 -5.31 12.05
CA ILE A 32 0.04 -5.19 10.83
C ILE A 32 1.38 -4.55 11.15
N GLU A 33 2.42 -4.88 10.39
CA GLU A 33 3.74 -4.23 10.50
C GLU A 33 3.85 -3.08 9.50
N VAL A 34 4.11 -1.87 9.98
CA VAL A 34 4.28 -0.67 9.15
C VAL A 34 5.73 -0.20 9.19
N ASP A 35 6.32 0.06 8.02
CA ASP A 35 7.68 0.57 7.86
C ASP A 35 7.83 2.02 8.36
N ARG A 36 8.88 2.28 9.13
CA ARG A 36 9.26 3.60 9.63
C ARG A 36 10.07 4.36 8.59
N LEU A 37 9.45 4.68 7.46
CA LEU A 37 10.09 5.37 6.34
C LEU A 37 9.41 6.72 6.11
N THR A 38 10.20 7.68 5.63
CA THR A 38 9.70 8.88 4.95
C THR A 38 9.38 8.54 3.49
N GLU A 39 8.61 9.41 2.82
CA GLU A 39 8.28 9.21 1.40
C GLU A 39 9.52 9.09 0.51
N ILE A 40 10.52 9.96 0.73
CA ILE A 40 11.80 9.91 -0.01
C ILE A 40 12.50 8.57 0.19
N GLN A 41 12.49 8.01 1.41
CA GLN A 41 13.08 6.70 1.67
C GLN A 41 12.30 5.54 1.05
N VAL A 42 10.99 5.69 0.84
CA VAL A 42 10.18 4.73 0.10
C VAL A 42 10.59 4.75 -1.37
N VAL A 43 10.66 5.94 -1.97
CA VAL A 43 11.08 6.14 -3.36
C VAL A 43 12.48 5.57 -3.59
N ASP A 44 13.45 5.93 -2.74
CA ASP A 44 14.83 5.43 -2.82
C ASP A 44 14.89 3.90 -2.78
N ARG A 45 14.10 3.28 -1.89
CA ARG A 45 14.07 1.82 -1.74
C ARG A 45 13.46 1.12 -2.95
N VAL A 46 12.39 1.67 -3.51
CA VAL A 46 11.76 1.17 -4.75
C VAL A 46 12.72 1.30 -5.93
N VAL A 47 13.28 2.49 -6.15
CA VAL A 47 14.23 2.75 -7.25
C VAL A 47 15.48 1.88 -7.12
N THR A 48 16.06 1.77 -5.93
CA THR A 48 17.24 0.92 -5.70
C THR A 48 16.95 -0.55 -6.00
N ALA A 49 15.76 -1.05 -5.66
CA ALA A 49 15.36 -2.41 -5.98
C ALA A 49 15.14 -2.60 -7.49
N LEU A 50 14.45 -1.65 -8.15
CA LEU A 50 14.23 -1.66 -9.60
C LEU A 50 15.56 -1.68 -10.37
N ARG A 51 16.53 -0.86 -9.99
CA ARG A 51 17.86 -0.84 -10.62
C ARG A 51 18.64 -2.14 -10.43
N ARG A 52 18.25 -2.98 -9.48
CA ARG A 52 18.83 -4.31 -9.23
C ARG A 52 18.00 -5.46 -9.85
N GLY A 53 17.03 -5.14 -10.70
CA GLY A 53 16.13 -6.14 -11.30
C GLY A 53 15.23 -6.82 -10.27
N ARG A 54 14.89 -6.14 -9.16
CA ARG A 54 14.05 -6.71 -8.10
C ARG A 54 12.74 -5.96 -8.00
N GLY A 55 11.65 -6.66 -8.30
CA GLY A 55 10.29 -6.21 -8.10
C GLY A 55 9.87 -6.24 -6.63
N GLY A 56 8.64 -5.81 -6.37
CA GLY A 56 8.10 -5.76 -5.02
C GLY A 56 6.69 -5.19 -4.95
N HIS A 57 6.13 -5.16 -3.76
CA HIS A 57 4.79 -4.65 -3.51
C HIS A 57 4.79 -3.61 -2.38
N VAL A 58 4.24 -2.42 -2.65
CA VAL A 58 3.91 -1.41 -1.65
C VAL A 58 2.42 -1.46 -1.33
N VAL A 59 2.10 -1.67 -0.06
CA VAL A 59 0.74 -1.52 0.49
C VAL A 59 0.68 -0.26 1.35
N THR A 60 -0.45 0.44 1.30
CA THR A 60 -0.68 1.69 2.04
C THR A 60 -1.77 1.47 3.10
N PRO A 61 -1.51 0.72 4.19
CA PRO A 61 -2.52 0.41 5.18
C PRO A 61 -3.10 1.68 5.81
N ASN A 62 -4.43 1.74 5.83
CA ASN A 62 -5.23 2.72 6.56
C ASN A 62 -6.12 1.98 7.58
N VAL A 63 -6.99 2.72 8.28
CA VAL A 63 -7.90 2.14 9.29
C VAL A 63 -8.77 1.02 8.73
N ASP A 64 -9.31 1.20 7.53
CA ASP A 64 -10.17 0.22 6.88
C ASP A 64 -9.42 -1.07 6.54
N ILE A 65 -8.19 -0.96 6.02
CA ILE A 65 -7.32 -2.12 5.76
C ILE A 65 -6.98 -2.83 7.08
N CYS A 66 -6.65 -2.09 8.15
CA CYS A 66 -6.38 -2.65 9.46
C CYS A 66 -7.59 -3.41 10.01
N ARG A 67 -8.79 -2.83 9.87
CA ARG A 67 -10.06 -3.44 10.30
C ARG A 67 -10.34 -4.71 9.52
N ALA A 68 -10.19 -4.70 8.19
CA ALA A 68 -10.34 -5.89 7.37
C ALA A 68 -9.35 -7.00 7.77
N CYS A 69 -8.06 -6.67 7.97
CA CYS A 69 -7.05 -7.62 8.43
C CYS A 69 -7.32 -8.17 9.85
N SER A 70 -8.01 -7.41 10.71
CA SER A 70 -8.39 -7.88 12.05
C SER A 70 -9.52 -8.90 12.03
N ARG A 71 -10.32 -8.92 10.96
CA ARG A 71 -11.48 -9.82 10.77
C ARG A 71 -11.14 -11.02 9.90
N ASP A 72 -10.13 -10.91 9.04
CA ASP A 72 -9.75 -11.94 8.07
C ASP A 72 -8.23 -12.19 8.10
N ALA A 73 -7.85 -13.41 8.51
CA ALA A 73 -6.47 -13.84 8.59
C ALA A 73 -5.78 -13.96 7.22
N ALA A 74 -6.52 -14.27 6.15
CA ALA A 74 -5.98 -14.34 4.80
C ALA A 74 -5.63 -12.94 4.28
N LEU A 75 -6.49 -11.95 4.50
CA LEU A 75 -6.20 -10.54 4.18
C LEU A 75 -5.00 -10.01 4.99
N ARG A 76 -4.90 -10.39 6.27
CA ARG A 76 -3.73 -10.06 7.07
C ARG A 76 -2.45 -10.69 6.51
N ALA A 77 -2.50 -11.95 6.10
CA ALA A 77 -1.37 -12.64 5.50
C ALA A 77 -0.94 -11.97 4.18
N LEU A 78 -1.90 -11.56 3.35
CA LEU A 78 -1.67 -10.81 2.11
C LEU A 78 -0.89 -9.51 2.38
N VAL A 79 -1.34 -8.68 3.33
CA VAL A 79 -0.65 -7.44 3.70
C VAL A 79 0.75 -7.69 4.26
N LEU A 80 0.93 -8.75 5.06
CA LEU A 80 2.24 -9.10 5.63
C LEU A 80 3.25 -9.61 4.58
N ARG A 81 2.80 -10.04 3.40
CA ARG A 81 3.66 -10.41 2.26
C ARG A 81 4.15 -9.22 1.44
N ALA A 82 3.62 -8.02 1.68
CA ALA A 82 4.10 -6.82 1.02
C ALA A 82 5.55 -6.51 1.43
N ASP A 83 6.33 -6.03 0.46
CA ASP A 83 7.73 -5.66 0.65
C ASP A 83 7.86 -4.36 1.44
N LEU A 84 6.91 -3.44 1.26
CA LEU A 84 6.78 -2.20 2.00
C LEU A 84 5.34 -1.98 2.44
N ALA A 85 5.15 -1.59 3.70
CA ALA A 85 3.86 -1.18 4.24
C ALA A 85 4.00 0.23 4.83
N VAL A 86 3.31 1.21 4.26
CA VAL A 86 3.44 2.63 4.65
C VAL A 86 2.11 3.18 5.19
N ALA A 87 2.16 3.94 6.30
CA ALA A 87 0.93 4.39 6.95
C ALA A 87 0.17 5.42 6.13
N ASP A 88 -1.02 5.03 5.65
CA ASP A 88 -1.98 5.90 5.01
C ASP A 88 -3.04 6.34 6.04
N GLY A 89 -2.87 7.55 6.57
CA GLY A 89 -3.81 8.16 7.51
C GLY A 89 -3.23 8.44 8.89
N MET A 90 -3.73 9.53 9.49
CA MET A 90 -3.28 9.99 10.80
C MET A 90 -3.56 9.02 11.96
N PRO A 91 -4.66 8.24 11.99
CA PRO A 91 -4.90 7.29 13.09
C PRO A 91 -3.76 6.29 13.31
N LEU A 92 -3.12 5.81 12.23
CA LEU A 92 -1.97 4.90 12.35
C LEU A 92 -0.72 5.64 12.89
N VAL A 93 -0.51 6.88 12.45
CA VAL A 93 0.59 7.74 12.95
C VAL A 93 0.41 8.03 14.44
N TRP A 94 -0.81 8.36 14.87
CA TRP A 94 -1.14 8.59 16.28
C TRP A 94 -0.96 7.32 17.11
N ALA A 95 -1.47 6.18 16.64
CA ALA A 95 -1.31 4.89 17.32
C ALA A 95 0.18 4.54 17.50
N ALA A 96 1.00 4.68 16.45
CA ALA A 96 2.44 4.44 16.51
C ALA A 96 3.15 5.38 17.51
N ARG A 97 2.75 6.66 17.56
CA ARG A 97 3.25 7.64 18.53
C ARG A 97 2.87 7.28 19.97
N MET A 98 1.63 6.84 20.20
CA MET A 98 1.17 6.38 21.52
C MET A 98 1.94 5.15 22.00
N LEU A 99 2.33 4.26 21.08
CA LEU A 99 3.16 3.09 21.38
C LEU A 99 4.65 3.41 21.59
N GLY A 100 5.04 4.70 21.67
CA GLY A 100 6.44 5.12 21.85
C GLY A 100 7.34 4.86 20.64
N ARG A 101 6.75 4.47 19.49
CA ARG A 101 7.48 4.12 18.26
C ARG A 101 6.94 4.96 17.10
N PRO A 102 7.18 6.28 17.07
CA PRO A 102 6.57 7.17 16.09
C PRO A 102 6.98 6.80 14.65
N LEU A 103 5.99 6.85 13.75
CA LEU A 103 6.22 6.86 12.31
C LEU A 103 6.68 8.28 11.91
N PRO A 104 7.67 8.41 11.01
CA PRO A 104 8.24 9.71 10.67
C PRO A 104 7.30 10.56 9.81
N ALA A 105 6.42 9.94 9.02
CA ALA A 105 5.47 10.63 8.16
C ALA A 105 4.22 9.78 7.93
N ARG A 106 3.14 10.45 7.51
CA ARG A 106 1.99 9.84 6.84
C ARG A 106 2.31 9.76 5.35
N ILE A 107 2.15 8.60 4.72
CA ILE A 107 2.46 8.39 3.30
C ILE A 107 1.25 7.73 2.65
N THR A 108 0.63 8.44 1.71
CA THR A 108 -0.57 7.94 1.02
C THR A 108 -0.24 7.49 -0.39
N GLY A 109 -1.07 6.60 -0.96
CA GLY A 109 -0.96 6.26 -2.39
C GLY A 109 -1.10 7.50 -3.30
N ALA A 110 -1.87 8.51 -2.85
CA ALA A 110 -2.06 9.76 -3.57
C ALA A 110 -0.84 10.70 -3.53
N ASP A 111 0.12 10.46 -2.63
CA ASP A 111 1.42 11.14 -2.63
C ASP A 111 2.42 10.33 -3.46
N LEU A 112 2.48 9.01 -3.21
CA LEU A 112 3.41 8.09 -3.89
C LEU A 112 3.26 8.07 -5.41
N ILE A 113 2.06 8.25 -5.96
CA ILE A 113 1.88 8.30 -7.42
C ILE A 113 2.66 9.46 -8.07
N TRP A 114 2.87 10.55 -7.34
CA TRP A 114 3.62 11.70 -7.85
C TRP A 114 5.12 11.53 -7.64
N SER A 115 5.55 11.14 -6.44
CA SER A 115 6.98 11.04 -6.11
C SER A 115 7.68 9.85 -6.78
N LEU A 116 6.98 8.72 -6.94
CA LEU A 116 7.52 7.60 -7.71
C LEU A 116 7.52 7.89 -9.21
N SER A 117 6.54 8.63 -9.74
CA SER A 117 6.53 9.05 -11.14
C SER A 117 7.64 10.06 -11.45
N GLU A 118 7.92 10.99 -10.54
CA GLU A 118 9.07 11.91 -10.65
C GLU A 118 10.39 11.13 -10.76
N ALA A 119 10.61 10.17 -9.85
CA ALA A 119 11.77 9.31 -9.90
C ALA A 119 11.79 8.45 -11.17
N ALA A 120 10.63 7.94 -11.60
CA ALA A 120 10.52 7.13 -12.80
C ALA A 120 10.89 7.93 -14.06
N ALA A 121 10.51 9.20 -14.15
CA ALA A 121 10.93 10.08 -15.24
C ALA A 121 12.45 10.25 -15.25
N PHE A 122 13.05 10.55 -14.09
CA PHE A 122 14.50 10.74 -13.97
C PHE A 122 15.30 9.49 -14.36
N TYR A 123 14.88 8.31 -13.88
CA TYR A 123 15.57 7.04 -14.13
C TYR A 123 15.07 6.30 -15.39
N ARG A 124 14.17 6.90 -16.18
CA ARG A 124 13.53 6.28 -17.34
C ARG A 124 12.89 4.92 -17.05
N ILE A 125 12.20 4.81 -15.92
CA ILE A 125 11.48 3.60 -15.51
C ILE A 125 10.10 3.62 -16.17
N PRO A 126 9.72 2.61 -16.98
CA PRO A 126 8.40 2.55 -17.59
C PRO A 126 7.30 2.31 -16.55
N VAL A 127 6.31 3.21 -16.56
CA VAL A 127 5.16 3.23 -15.63
C VAL A 127 3.90 2.72 -16.30
N TYR A 128 3.08 1.97 -15.56
CA TYR A 128 1.75 1.55 -15.97
C TYR A 128 0.69 2.02 -14.97
N LEU A 129 -0.47 2.44 -15.46
CA LEU A 129 -1.62 2.80 -14.62
C LEU A 129 -2.76 1.80 -14.83
N LEU A 130 -3.09 1.03 -13.80
CA LEU A 130 -4.12 0.00 -13.85
C LEU A 130 -5.26 0.32 -12.89
N GLY A 131 -6.43 0.59 -13.44
CA GLY A 131 -7.68 0.80 -12.70
C GLY A 131 -8.21 2.22 -12.76
N GLY A 132 -9.32 2.43 -12.05
CA GLY A 132 -10.15 3.62 -12.18
C GLY A 132 -11.23 3.48 -13.26
N PRO A 133 -12.20 4.41 -13.30
CA PRO A 133 -13.21 4.46 -14.37
C PRO A 133 -12.59 4.69 -15.77
N PRO A 134 -13.33 4.38 -16.85
CA PRO A 134 -12.89 4.65 -18.21
C PRO A 134 -12.40 6.10 -18.39
N GLY A 135 -11.23 6.27 -19.03
CA GLY A 135 -10.60 7.57 -19.28
C GLY A 135 -9.93 8.23 -18.07
N VAL A 136 -10.03 7.67 -16.86
CA VAL A 136 -9.36 8.23 -15.67
C VAL A 136 -7.87 7.91 -15.69
N ALA A 137 -7.47 6.69 -16.06
CA ALA A 137 -6.07 6.31 -16.16
C ALA A 137 -5.35 7.12 -17.26
N ASP A 138 -6.00 7.34 -18.41
CA ASP A 138 -5.47 8.19 -19.50
C ASP A 138 -5.21 9.62 -19.03
N ARG A 139 -6.20 10.25 -18.39
CA ARG A 139 -6.04 11.62 -17.86
C ARG A 139 -4.94 11.70 -16.80
N ALA A 140 -4.82 10.67 -15.96
CA ALA A 140 -3.72 10.59 -14.99
C ALA A 140 -2.36 10.49 -15.69
N ALA A 141 -2.24 9.67 -16.73
CA ALA A 141 -1.01 9.57 -17.52
C ALA A 141 -0.64 10.91 -18.15
N THR A 142 -1.59 11.61 -18.77
CA THR A 142 -1.36 12.97 -19.31
C THR A 142 -0.87 13.92 -18.22
N ALA A 143 -1.57 14.01 -17.09
CA ALA A 143 -1.18 14.91 -16.01
C ALA A 143 0.20 14.59 -15.41
N LEU A 144 0.59 13.32 -15.37
CA LEU A 144 1.91 12.89 -14.93
C LEU A 144 3.00 13.25 -15.94
N CYS A 145 2.76 13.03 -17.23
CA CYS A 145 3.70 13.40 -18.30
C CYS A 145 3.89 14.92 -18.43
N ASP A 146 2.80 15.70 -18.29
CA ASP A 146 2.84 17.16 -18.32
C ASP A 146 3.69 17.70 -17.16
N ARG A 147 3.57 17.08 -15.98
CA ARG A 147 4.33 17.48 -14.79
C ARG A 147 5.78 17.00 -14.82
N TYR A 148 6.04 15.82 -15.37
CA TYR A 148 7.35 15.19 -15.38
C TYR A 148 7.79 14.88 -16.82
N PRO A 149 8.37 15.86 -17.54
CA PRO A 149 8.93 15.63 -18.85
C PRO A 149 9.93 14.47 -18.84
N GLY A 150 9.76 13.52 -19.76
CA GLY A 150 10.59 12.32 -19.84
C GLY A 150 10.02 11.09 -19.12
N LEU A 151 8.88 11.20 -18.45
CA LEU A 151 8.14 10.03 -17.94
C LEU A 151 7.73 9.12 -19.10
N ILE A 152 8.00 7.83 -18.94
CA ILE A 152 7.58 6.79 -19.90
C ILE A 152 6.34 6.12 -19.33
N VAL A 153 5.20 6.34 -19.96
CA VAL A 153 3.97 5.58 -19.68
C VAL A 153 3.92 4.42 -20.67
N ALA A 154 4.19 3.21 -20.18
CA ALA A 154 4.20 1.98 -20.98
C ALA A 154 2.78 1.48 -21.29
N GLY A 155 1.78 1.92 -20.52
CA GLY A 155 0.39 1.67 -20.82
C GLY A 155 -0.55 2.13 -19.71
N VAL A 156 -1.83 2.14 -20.04
CA VAL A 156 -2.93 2.44 -19.13
C VAL A 156 -4.04 1.45 -19.40
N ASP A 157 -4.67 0.95 -18.34
CA ASP A 157 -5.84 0.09 -18.45
C ASP A 157 -6.88 0.50 -17.40
N ALA A 158 -8.13 0.65 -17.83
CA ALA A 158 -9.29 0.91 -16.97
C ALA A 158 -10.33 -0.20 -17.13
N PRO A 159 -10.01 -1.45 -16.74
CA PRO A 159 -10.87 -2.60 -16.98
C PRO A 159 -12.16 -2.51 -16.16
N THR A 160 -13.22 -3.12 -16.68
CA THR A 160 -14.53 -3.15 -16.01
C THR A 160 -14.45 -3.86 -14.65
N ALA A 161 -15.26 -3.41 -13.69
CA ALA A 161 -15.25 -3.99 -12.35
C ALA A 161 -15.50 -5.52 -12.39
N GLY A 162 -14.69 -6.28 -11.65
CA GLY A 162 -14.78 -7.74 -11.60
C GLY A 162 -13.85 -8.46 -12.59
N PHE A 163 -13.10 -7.75 -13.43
CA PHE A 163 -12.10 -8.37 -14.31
C PHE A 163 -11.05 -9.19 -13.54
N GLU A 164 -10.77 -8.83 -12.28
CA GLU A 164 -9.76 -9.49 -11.47
C GLU A 164 -10.16 -10.91 -11.06
N VAL A 165 -11.45 -11.25 -11.11
CA VAL A 165 -11.97 -12.60 -10.81
C VAL A 165 -12.47 -13.35 -12.04
N ASP A 166 -12.65 -12.65 -13.17
CA ASP A 166 -12.99 -13.23 -14.46
C ASP A 166 -11.70 -13.74 -15.15
N PRO A 167 -11.56 -15.05 -15.43
CA PRO A 167 -10.32 -15.60 -15.99
C PRO A 167 -9.92 -15.00 -17.35
N GLU A 168 -10.89 -14.75 -18.23
CA GLU A 168 -10.61 -14.25 -19.59
C GLU A 168 -10.18 -12.79 -19.54
N ARG A 169 -10.91 -11.97 -18.77
CA ARG A 169 -10.58 -10.54 -18.63
C ARG A 169 -9.30 -10.34 -17.83
N PHE A 170 -9.04 -11.18 -16.82
CA PHE A 170 -7.76 -11.19 -16.13
C PHE A 170 -6.62 -11.50 -17.09
N GLU A 171 -6.75 -12.51 -17.95
CA GLU A 171 -5.70 -12.88 -18.90
C GLU A 171 -5.44 -11.78 -19.92
N GLN A 172 -6.48 -11.06 -20.37
CA GLN A 172 -6.32 -9.89 -21.23
C GLN A 172 -5.45 -8.81 -20.58
N VAL A 173 -5.74 -8.45 -19.33
CA VAL A 173 -4.95 -7.44 -18.58
C VAL A 173 -3.54 -7.95 -18.28
N ARG A 174 -3.41 -9.23 -17.91
CA ARG A 174 -2.11 -9.87 -17.68
C ARG A 174 -1.24 -9.81 -18.94
N LYS A 175 -1.80 -10.15 -20.10
CA LYS A 175 -1.10 -10.09 -21.38
C LYS A 175 -0.71 -8.66 -21.73
N ALA A 176 -1.61 -7.68 -21.57
CA ALA A 176 -1.31 -6.28 -21.83
C ALA A 176 -0.13 -5.78 -20.97
N LEU A 177 -0.09 -6.15 -19.69
CA LEU A 177 1.04 -5.84 -18.81
C LEU A 177 2.35 -6.51 -19.24
N LEU A 178 2.31 -7.79 -19.63
CA LEU A 178 3.50 -8.51 -20.10
C LEU A 178 4.05 -7.89 -21.39
N ASP A 179 3.18 -7.59 -22.35
CA ASP A 179 3.53 -6.99 -23.63
C ASP A 179 4.07 -5.56 -23.45
N ALA A 180 3.54 -4.79 -22.50
CA ALA A 180 4.00 -3.44 -22.19
C ALA A 180 5.34 -3.38 -21.42
N GLY A 181 5.71 -4.46 -20.72
CA GLY A 181 6.95 -4.55 -19.95
C GLY A 181 7.19 -3.44 -18.90
N PRO A 182 6.19 -3.03 -18.09
CA PRO A 182 6.37 -1.96 -17.13
C PRO A 182 7.25 -2.41 -15.95
N ARG A 183 8.00 -1.46 -15.40
CA ARG A 183 8.84 -1.67 -14.23
C ARG A 183 8.19 -1.11 -12.96
N LEU A 184 7.23 -0.19 -13.09
CA LEU A 184 6.42 0.32 -12.00
C LEU A 184 4.94 0.32 -12.41
N VAL A 185 4.06 -0.27 -11.58
CA VAL A 185 2.63 -0.37 -11.84
C VAL A 185 1.85 0.22 -10.66
N PHE A 186 1.03 1.23 -10.93
CA PHE A 186 0.07 1.74 -9.96
C PHE A 186 -1.27 1.03 -10.14
N VAL A 187 -1.79 0.40 -9.08
CA VAL A 187 -3.05 -0.34 -9.11
C VAL A 187 -4.10 0.37 -8.26
N GLY A 188 -5.15 0.86 -8.91
CA GLY A 188 -6.20 1.69 -8.33
C GLY A 188 -7.58 1.03 -8.27
N LEU A 189 -7.68 -0.16 -7.67
CA LEU A 189 -8.94 -0.91 -7.54
C LEU A 189 -9.56 -0.86 -6.13
N GLY A 190 -8.77 -0.40 -5.15
CA GLY A 190 -9.13 -0.45 -3.75
C GLY A 190 -8.82 -1.81 -3.10
N PHE A 191 -8.64 -1.77 -1.78
CA PHE A 191 -8.42 -2.97 -0.98
C PHE A 191 -9.74 -3.75 -0.80
N PRO A 192 -9.74 -5.11 -0.83
CA PRO A 192 -8.58 -5.99 -1.00
C PRO A 192 -8.24 -6.34 -2.45
N LYS A 193 -9.08 -5.94 -3.41
CA LYS A 193 -9.01 -6.35 -4.82
C LYS A 193 -7.66 -6.06 -5.45
N GLN A 194 -7.12 -4.85 -5.25
CA GLN A 194 -5.84 -4.45 -5.82
C GLN A 194 -4.69 -5.32 -5.29
N ASP A 195 -4.66 -5.63 -3.99
CA ASP A 195 -3.56 -6.37 -3.37
C ASP A 195 -3.62 -7.86 -3.73
N LEU A 196 -4.82 -8.42 -3.85
CA LEU A 196 -5.04 -9.77 -4.38
C LEU A 196 -4.60 -9.89 -5.84
N LEU A 197 -4.94 -8.89 -6.65
CA LEU A 197 -4.52 -8.83 -8.05
C LEU A 197 -2.99 -8.72 -8.16
N ILE A 198 -2.37 -7.86 -7.36
CA ILE A 198 -0.90 -7.70 -7.32
C ILE A 198 -0.22 -9.01 -6.94
N GLU A 199 -0.73 -9.73 -5.93
CA GLU A 199 -0.15 -11.02 -5.53
C GLU A 199 -0.18 -12.06 -6.67
N ARG A 200 -1.19 -11.97 -7.56
CA ARG A 200 -1.26 -12.83 -8.76
C ARG A 200 -0.33 -12.38 -9.87
N LEU A 201 -0.19 -11.08 -10.11
CA LEU A 201 0.62 -10.54 -11.21
C LEU A 201 2.12 -10.52 -10.92
N ARG A 202 2.51 -10.38 -9.64
CA ARG A 202 3.92 -10.21 -9.25
C ARG A 202 4.80 -11.43 -9.55
N SER A 203 4.22 -12.63 -9.67
CA SER A 203 4.95 -13.83 -10.05
C SER A 203 5.33 -13.83 -11.54
N ASP A 204 4.48 -13.25 -12.39
CA ASP A 204 4.73 -13.10 -13.82
C ASP A 204 5.68 -11.94 -14.13
N LEU A 205 5.73 -10.94 -13.23
CA LEU A 205 6.52 -9.71 -13.37
C LEU A 205 7.50 -9.53 -12.19
N PRO A 206 8.50 -10.42 -12.02
CA PRO A 206 9.36 -10.46 -10.84
C PRO A 206 10.28 -9.24 -10.70
N GLU A 207 10.48 -8.46 -11.77
CA GLU A 207 11.31 -7.25 -11.77
C GLU A 207 10.50 -5.95 -11.62
N THR A 208 9.18 -6.06 -11.44
CA THR A 208 8.24 -4.94 -11.43
C THR A 208 7.80 -4.61 -10.02
N TRP A 209 7.73 -3.32 -9.70
CA TRP A 209 7.13 -2.84 -8.46
C TRP A 209 5.67 -2.50 -8.66
N PHE A 210 4.83 -3.01 -7.76
CA PHE A 210 3.41 -2.72 -7.71
C PHE A 210 3.09 -1.84 -6.52
N VAL A 211 2.23 -0.84 -6.72
CA VAL A 211 1.77 0.05 -5.67
C VAL A 211 0.25 0.00 -5.62
N GLY A 212 -0.28 -0.63 -4.56
CA GLY A 212 -1.70 -0.56 -4.26
C GLY A 212 -2.07 0.84 -3.80
N CYS A 213 -2.76 1.62 -4.64
CA CYS A 213 -2.90 3.06 -4.44
C CYS A 213 -4.35 3.56 -4.38
N GLY A 214 -5.34 2.67 -4.48
CA GLY A 214 -6.75 3.01 -4.36
C GLY A 214 -7.16 4.16 -5.30
N ALA A 215 -7.61 5.28 -4.73
CA ALA A 215 -8.09 6.43 -5.51
C ALA A 215 -6.96 7.35 -6.04
N ALA A 216 -5.68 7.01 -5.86
CA ALA A 216 -4.55 7.85 -6.28
C ALA A 216 -4.60 8.23 -7.77
N ILE A 217 -4.93 7.27 -8.64
CA ILE A 217 -5.07 7.51 -10.09
C ILE A 217 -6.17 8.56 -10.36
N ALA A 218 -7.31 8.48 -9.66
CA ALA A 218 -8.40 9.45 -9.82
C ALA A 218 -8.02 10.85 -9.30
N PHE A 219 -7.19 10.93 -8.26
CA PHE A 219 -6.63 12.21 -7.79
C PHE A 219 -5.65 12.79 -8.81
N ALA A 220 -4.77 11.97 -9.40
CA ALA A 220 -3.83 12.39 -10.42
C ALA A 220 -4.54 12.89 -11.70
N ALA A 221 -5.62 12.23 -12.09
CA ALA A 221 -6.49 12.63 -13.20
C ALA A 221 -7.32 13.89 -12.95
N GLY A 222 -7.17 14.56 -11.79
CA GLY A 222 -7.99 15.72 -11.40
C GLY A 222 -9.49 15.44 -11.24
N SER A 223 -9.89 14.16 -11.29
CA SER A 223 -11.30 13.74 -11.27
C SER A 223 -11.88 13.79 -9.86
N VAL A 224 -11.02 13.71 -8.84
CA VAL A 224 -11.35 13.93 -7.44
C VAL A 224 -10.43 15.00 -6.88
N ARG A 225 -10.97 15.98 -6.17
CA ARG A 225 -10.16 17.01 -5.49
C ARG A 225 -9.59 16.45 -4.18
N ARG A 226 -8.31 16.70 -3.90
CA ARG A 226 -7.72 16.41 -2.58
C ARG A 226 -8.17 17.43 -1.54
N ALA A 227 -8.17 17.02 -0.28
CA ALA A 227 -8.38 17.94 0.83
C ALA A 227 -7.22 18.97 0.92
N PRO A 228 -7.47 20.21 1.38
CA PRO A 228 -6.42 21.19 1.67
C PRO A 228 -5.31 20.64 2.59
N ASN A 229 -4.09 21.17 2.48
CA ASN A 229 -2.92 20.71 3.26
C ASN A 229 -3.21 20.67 4.76
N TRP A 230 -3.74 21.76 5.33
CA TRP A 230 -4.02 21.86 6.76
C TRP A 230 -5.00 20.76 7.24
N MET A 231 -5.99 20.37 6.43
CA MET A 231 -6.90 19.28 6.75
C MET A 231 -6.22 17.92 6.69
N ARG A 232 -5.33 17.73 5.71
CA ARG A 232 -4.54 16.50 5.57
C ARG A 232 -3.62 16.28 6.77
N ASP A 233 -2.92 17.33 7.18
CA ASP A 233 -1.95 17.29 8.29
C ASP A 233 -2.65 17.15 9.65
N SER A 234 -3.84 17.73 9.79
CA SER A 234 -4.68 17.61 10.99
C SER A 234 -5.46 16.29 11.05
N GLY A 235 -5.42 15.47 9.99
CA GLY A 235 -6.18 14.21 9.92
C GLY A 235 -7.67 14.37 9.63
N LEU A 236 -8.10 15.53 9.12
CA LEU A 236 -9.48 15.84 8.72
C LEU A 236 -9.78 15.49 7.25
N GLU A 237 -8.84 14.85 6.54
CA GLU A 237 -9.04 14.45 5.14
C GLU A 237 -10.27 13.52 4.96
N TRP A 238 -10.56 12.65 5.92
CA TRP A 238 -11.73 11.79 5.88
C TRP A 238 -13.03 12.60 5.92
N LEU A 239 -13.09 13.69 6.69
CA LEU A 239 -14.27 14.56 6.78
C LEU A 239 -14.50 15.31 5.46
N TYR A 240 -13.43 15.80 4.84
CA TYR A 240 -13.50 16.40 3.51
C TYR A 240 -14.04 15.41 2.48
N ARG A 241 -13.52 14.18 2.43
CA ARG A 241 -13.99 13.14 1.51
C ARG A 241 -15.45 12.77 1.77
N LEU A 242 -15.84 12.66 3.04
CA LEU A 242 -17.22 12.39 3.45
C LEU A 242 -18.18 13.45 2.91
N SER A 243 -17.80 14.74 2.95
CA SER A 243 -18.63 15.82 2.41
C SER A 243 -18.82 15.77 0.88
N ARG A 244 -17.89 15.12 0.16
CA ARG A 244 -17.90 15.03 -1.31
C ARG A 244 -18.57 13.75 -1.81
N GLU A 245 -18.49 12.66 -1.04
CA GLU A 245 -19.07 11.37 -1.40
C GLU A 245 -19.81 10.73 -0.21
N PRO A 246 -20.84 11.40 0.36
CA PRO A 246 -21.47 10.98 1.60
C PRO A 246 -22.12 9.58 1.47
N GLY A 247 -22.85 9.32 0.38
CA GLY A 247 -23.53 8.03 0.18
C GLY A 247 -22.59 6.82 0.22
N ARG A 248 -21.36 6.98 -0.29
CA ARG A 248 -20.35 5.90 -0.32
C ARG A 248 -19.55 5.80 0.97
N LEU A 249 -19.28 6.92 1.63
CA LEU A 249 -18.31 6.99 2.73
C LEU A 249 -18.92 7.08 4.13
N VAL A 250 -20.19 7.44 4.29
CA VAL A 250 -20.86 7.54 5.61
C VAL A 250 -20.76 6.23 6.38
N ARG A 251 -21.20 5.11 5.78
CA ARG A 251 -21.16 3.80 6.45
C ARG A 251 -19.73 3.39 6.77
N ARG A 252 -18.83 3.51 5.79
CA ARG A 252 -17.42 3.17 5.95
C ARG A 252 -16.76 3.94 7.09
N TYR A 253 -16.94 5.26 7.15
CA TYR A 253 -16.24 6.08 8.14
C TYR A 253 -16.91 6.08 9.51
N LEU A 254 -18.22 6.29 9.57
CA LEU A 254 -18.90 6.50 10.85
C LEU A 254 -19.29 5.19 11.53
N VAL A 255 -19.70 4.19 10.75
CA VAL A 255 -20.19 2.91 11.30
C VAL A 255 -19.05 1.90 11.43
N ASP A 256 -18.19 1.82 10.42
CA ASP A 256 -17.18 0.76 10.34
C ASP A 256 -15.82 1.18 10.92
N ASP A 257 -15.25 2.29 10.43
CA ASP A 257 -13.87 2.67 10.72
C ASP A 257 -13.72 3.43 12.04
N MET A 258 -14.65 4.33 12.40
CA MET A 258 -14.57 5.13 13.62
C MET A 258 -14.52 4.28 14.90
N PRO A 259 -15.42 3.30 15.12
CA PRO A 259 -15.35 2.43 16.30
C PRO A 259 -14.03 1.66 16.38
N PHE A 260 -13.51 1.20 15.24
CA PHE A 260 -12.23 0.51 15.18
C PHE A 260 -11.06 1.45 15.50
N ALA A 261 -11.03 2.65 14.93
CA ALA A 261 -10.00 3.65 15.19
C ALA A 261 -9.98 4.07 16.66
N MET A 262 -11.14 4.32 17.27
CA MET A 262 -11.25 4.65 18.70
C MET A 262 -10.73 3.51 19.57
N ARG A 263 -11.15 2.27 19.30
CA ARG A 263 -10.65 1.09 20.02
C ARG A 263 -9.14 0.93 19.86
N LEU A 264 -8.60 1.13 18.66
CA LEU A 264 -7.17 1.07 18.39
C LEU A 264 -6.41 2.08 19.26
N LEU A 265 -6.82 3.35 19.24
CA LEU A 265 -6.17 4.41 20.01
C LEU A 265 -6.28 4.17 21.51
N LEU A 266 -7.44 3.72 22.00
CA LEU A 266 -7.63 3.36 23.41
C LEU A 266 -6.69 2.23 23.84
N VAL A 267 -6.59 1.15 23.06
CA VAL A 267 -5.67 0.04 23.35
C VAL A 267 -4.22 0.50 23.35
N CYS A 268 -3.83 1.37 22.40
CA CYS A 268 -2.49 1.93 22.37
C CYS A 268 -2.19 2.84 23.56
N ALA A 269 -3.17 3.66 23.99
CA ALA A 269 -3.05 4.51 25.17
C ALA A 269 -2.93 3.69 26.46
N ILE A 270 -3.77 2.66 26.64
CA ILE A 270 -3.70 1.74 27.78
C ILE A 270 -2.33 1.06 27.82
N ARG A 271 -1.86 0.49 26.70
CA ARG A 271 -0.55 -0.15 26.65
C ARG A 271 0.58 0.78 27.06
N ARG A 272 0.52 2.05 26.67
CA ARG A 272 1.50 3.06 27.08
C ARG A 272 1.53 3.30 28.59
N LEU A 273 0.39 3.18 29.29
CA LEU A 273 0.34 3.34 30.75
C LEU A 273 0.96 2.17 31.50
N PHE A 274 1.07 0.99 30.86
CA PHE A 274 1.58 -0.24 31.45
C PHE A 274 2.94 -0.69 30.88
N THR A 275 3.62 0.16 30.09
CA THR A 275 4.97 -0.10 29.53
C THR A 275 5.91 1.05 29.88
#